data_AF-A0A2V7X2Q3-F1
#
_entry.id   AF-A0A2V7X2Q3-F1
#
_cell.length_a   1.000
_cell.length_b   1.000
_cell.length_c   1.000
_cell.angle_alpha   90.00
_cell.angle_beta   90.00
_cell.angle_gamma   90.00
#
_symmetry.space_group_name_H-M   'P 1'
#
loop_
_entity.id
_entity.type
_entity.pdbx_description
1 polymer ?
#
loop_
_entity_poly.entity_id
_entity_poly.type
_entity_poly.pdbx_seq_one_letter_code
_entity_poly.pdbx_strand_id
1 'polypeptide(L)'
;MRPGPLVLLVPSRAAGMELPRRLASTGRAVAGVYPLSLSDLARAVAEPALLGRGLQAWDAGHAALLAARLLEGPHRLKLAADAAPEPVAIALARTLSELRRADVDPARLDHLAAAGATTEDRERLHALTDLYRGFHERIEGQFVDHATLFRAAREHLAEARWLEGAEILVADDLELDAVERRLLTALAARFPVRRIGRVRPPAIAASGFAGWADVNGIREVEWKETELAAIAPSPSAAALQRVKARLFEPPSGPADRDDSVDLVTAPGEAAEVRGVVRALLREAARGVPFEDMAVILPRPQQYAPLFTDLLRRLGIPYRLHPSLPLRMGRTARSLLLLMRCRGLRRAAVMELLTFAPVPFAEMLGEGVTPRPAQWDAMSRDIGIVSGLDRWIVGLRGQAETEREEAEREKDPERAERRRRRAADAEALLRIVELLSGALDALSGEASWPDWSARLRVVMDQWMGRERDREAVDEVVADLAGLAFGSVCP
;
A
#
# COMPACT_ATOMS: atom_id res chain seq x y z
N MET A 1 -42.31 5.21 -12.41
CA MET A 1 -41.06 4.93 -13.18
C MET A 1 -40.15 4.12 -12.28
N ARG A 2 -39.58 3.00 -12.74
CA ARG A 2 -38.46 2.41 -12.00
C ARG A 2 -37.32 3.43 -12.06
N PRO A 3 -36.73 3.86 -10.92
CA PRO A 3 -35.56 4.72 -10.97
C PRO A 3 -34.48 4.01 -11.80
N GLY A 4 -33.79 4.77 -12.65
CA GLY A 4 -32.61 4.27 -13.35
C GLY A 4 -31.53 3.84 -12.35
N PRO A 5 -30.45 3.20 -12.82
CA PRO A 5 -29.37 2.81 -11.92
C PRO A 5 -28.75 4.03 -11.23
N LEU A 6 -28.43 3.90 -9.94
CA LEU A 6 -27.70 4.90 -9.17
C LEU A 6 -26.21 4.59 -9.24
N VAL A 7 -25.43 5.45 -9.87
CA VAL A 7 -23.97 5.36 -9.89
C VAL A 7 -23.42 6.30 -8.82
N LEU A 8 -22.75 5.73 -7.82
CA LEU A 8 -22.20 6.48 -6.71
C LEU A 8 -20.68 6.59 -6.85
N LEU A 9 -20.20 7.76 -7.23
CA LEU A 9 -18.77 8.08 -7.29
C LEU A 9 -18.24 8.31 -5.87
N VAL A 10 -17.41 7.38 -5.41
CA VAL A 10 -16.88 7.36 -4.04
C VAL A 10 -15.37 7.63 -4.01
N PRO A 11 -14.86 8.27 -2.94
CA PRO A 11 -13.42 8.55 -2.81
C PRO A 11 -12.59 7.30 -2.51
N SER A 12 -13.22 6.22 -2.04
CA SER A 12 -12.52 4.98 -1.70
C SER A 12 -13.41 3.75 -1.85
N ARG A 13 -12.78 2.58 -2.03
CA ARG A 13 -13.49 1.29 -2.00
C ARG A 13 -14.23 1.05 -0.69
N ALA A 14 -13.73 1.55 0.43
CA ALA A 14 -14.43 1.41 1.71
C ALA A 14 -15.72 2.22 1.75
N ALA A 15 -15.71 3.47 1.26
CA ALA A 15 -16.93 4.25 1.11
C ALA A 15 -17.92 3.55 0.16
N GLY A 16 -17.42 2.95 -0.92
CA GLY A 16 -18.22 2.15 -1.84
C GLY A 16 -18.87 0.91 -1.22
N MET A 17 -18.24 0.30 -0.23
CA MET A 17 -18.82 -0.82 0.52
C MET A 17 -19.75 -0.36 1.65
N GLU A 18 -19.43 0.75 2.31
CA GLU A 18 -20.11 1.20 3.52
C GLU A 18 -21.44 1.89 3.23
N LEU A 19 -21.50 2.75 2.21
CA LEU A 19 -22.73 3.50 1.90
C LEU A 19 -23.90 2.58 1.52
N PRO A 20 -23.75 1.57 0.64
CA PRO A 20 -24.81 0.62 0.37
C PRO A 20 -25.19 -0.24 1.58
N ARG A 21 -24.23 -0.61 2.43
CA ARG A 21 -24.50 -1.37 3.67
C ARG A 21 -25.36 -0.58 4.64
N ARG A 22 -25.02 0.70 4.86
CA ARG A 22 -25.83 1.61 5.68
C ARG A 22 -27.21 1.82 5.08
N LEU A 23 -27.32 1.91 3.76
CA LEU A 23 -28.63 2.02 3.11
C LEU A 23 -29.46 0.75 3.34
N ALA A 24 -28.85 -0.43 3.23
CA ALA A 24 -29.52 -1.71 3.49
C ALA A 24 -29.92 -1.89 4.97
N SER A 25 -29.14 -1.38 5.92
CA SER A 25 -29.46 -1.47 7.35
C SER A 25 -30.68 -0.63 7.75
N THR A 26 -31.14 0.29 6.90
CA THR A 26 -32.42 1.02 7.09
C THR A 26 -33.66 0.15 6.87
N GLY A 27 -33.50 -1.14 6.58
CA GLY A 27 -34.60 -2.07 6.29
C GLY A 27 -35.13 -1.97 4.86
N ARG A 28 -34.45 -1.22 3.99
CA ARG A 28 -34.80 -1.07 2.57
C ARG A 28 -34.07 -2.13 1.74
N ALA A 29 -34.76 -2.74 0.79
CA ALA A 29 -34.12 -3.53 -0.24
C ALA A 29 -33.34 -2.60 -1.17
N VAL A 30 -32.02 -2.75 -1.23
CA VAL A 30 -31.13 -1.95 -2.09
C VAL A 30 -30.82 -2.73 -3.35
N ALA A 31 -31.19 -2.19 -4.50
CA ALA A 31 -30.87 -2.75 -5.82
C ALA A 31 -30.53 -1.62 -6.79
N GLY A 32 -29.71 -1.92 -7.81
CA GLY A 32 -29.34 -0.93 -8.83
C GLY A 32 -28.42 0.19 -8.34
N VAL A 33 -27.72 0.00 -7.22
CA VAL A 33 -26.70 0.94 -6.71
C VAL A 33 -25.31 0.42 -7.10
N TYR A 34 -24.57 1.22 -7.84
CA TYR A 34 -23.23 0.92 -8.37
C TYR A 34 -22.21 1.87 -7.74
N PRO A 35 -21.65 1.53 -6.57
CA PRO A 35 -20.58 2.30 -5.98
C PRO A 35 -19.28 2.08 -6.75
N LEU A 36 -18.76 3.13 -7.37
CA LEU A 36 -17.55 3.08 -8.19
C LEU A 36 -16.58 4.17 -7.74
N SER A 37 -15.29 3.86 -7.63
CA SER A 37 -14.29 4.94 -7.71
C SER A 37 -14.26 5.48 -9.14
N LEU A 38 -13.70 6.67 -9.34
CA LEU A 38 -13.56 7.22 -10.69
C LEU A 38 -12.66 6.32 -11.57
N SER A 39 -11.66 5.66 -10.96
CA SER A 39 -10.84 4.64 -11.63
C SER A 39 -11.62 3.39 -12.02
N ASP A 40 -12.57 2.93 -11.18
CA ASP A 40 -13.42 1.78 -11.53
C ASP A 40 -14.38 2.14 -12.68
N LEU A 41 -14.93 3.36 -12.67
CA LEU A 41 -15.72 3.88 -13.79
C LEU A 41 -14.88 3.97 -15.06
N ALA A 42 -13.68 4.54 -14.98
CA ALA A 42 -12.78 4.66 -16.12
C ALA A 42 -12.47 3.29 -16.73
N ARG A 43 -12.19 2.28 -15.90
CA ARG A 43 -12.00 0.88 -16.34
C ARG A 43 -13.25 0.34 -17.03
N ALA A 44 -14.41 0.45 -16.40
CA ALA A 44 -15.67 -0.06 -16.96
C ALA A 44 -16.02 0.55 -18.33
N VAL A 45 -15.60 1.79 -18.59
CA VAL A 45 -15.82 2.47 -19.89
C VAL A 45 -14.73 2.12 -20.91
N ALA A 46 -13.45 2.12 -20.50
CA ALA A 46 -12.32 2.05 -21.42
C ALA A 46 -11.89 0.61 -21.77
N GLU A 47 -12.11 -0.35 -20.88
CA GLU A 47 -11.57 -1.71 -20.99
C GLU A 47 -11.89 -2.41 -22.33
N PRO A 48 -13.13 -2.36 -22.87
CA PRO A 48 -13.41 -2.97 -24.18
C PRO A 48 -12.56 -2.39 -25.31
N ALA A 49 -12.36 -1.08 -25.33
CA ALA A 49 -11.57 -0.41 -26.35
C ALA A 49 -10.06 -0.68 -26.20
N LEU A 50 -9.57 -0.74 -24.96
CA LEU A 50 -8.15 -1.00 -24.66
C LEU A 50 -7.76 -2.44 -24.98
N LEU A 51 -8.63 -3.42 -24.65
CA LEU A 51 -8.44 -4.82 -25.01
C LEU A 51 -8.43 -5.01 -26.53
N GLY A 52 -9.31 -4.31 -27.25
CA GLY A 52 -9.32 -4.33 -28.72
C GLY A 52 -8.03 -3.79 -29.36
N ARG A 53 -7.26 -2.96 -28.64
CA ARG A 53 -5.95 -2.44 -29.08
C ARG A 53 -4.77 -3.34 -28.65
N GLY A 54 -5.01 -4.37 -27.84
CA GLY A 54 -3.97 -5.30 -27.38
C GLY A 54 -2.96 -4.67 -26.41
N LEU A 55 -3.33 -3.60 -25.70
CA LEU A 55 -2.43 -2.95 -24.74
C LEU A 55 -2.26 -3.79 -23.46
N GLN A 56 -1.04 -3.78 -22.91
CA GLN A 56 -0.68 -4.51 -21.70
C GLN A 56 -1.07 -3.73 -20.43
N ALA A 57 -1.31 -4.45 -19.33
CA ALA A 57 -1.58 -3.83 -18.03
C ALA A 57 -0.34 -3.12 -17.48
N TRP A 58 -0.54 -2.02 -16.75
CA TRP A 58 0.53 -1.30 -16.07
C TRP A 58 0.55 -1.62 -14.58
N ASP A 59 1.40 -2.58 -14.20
CA ASP A 59 1.54 -3.05 -12.83
C ASP A 59 2.43 -2.16 -11.94
N ALA A 60 2.31 -2.39 -10.62
CA ALA A 60 3.13 -1.72 -9.62
C ALA A 60 4.61 -2.10 -9.79
N GLY A 61 5.43 -1.12 -10.18
CA GLY A 61 6.88 -1.30 -10.37
C GLY A 61 7.37 -0.94 -11.77
N HIS A 62 6.49 -0.99 -12.79
CA HIS A 62 6.84 -0.62 -14.18
C HIS A 62 7.50 0.76 -14.26
N ALA A 63 6.90 1.75 -13.58
CA ALA A 63 7.43 3.11 -13.58
C ALA A 63 8.86 3.18 -13.01
N ALA A 64 9.12 2.50 -11.90
CA ALA A 64 10.44 2.48 -11.26
C ALA A 64 11.47 1.73 -12.10
N LEU A 65 11.09 0.60 -12.70
CA LEU A 65 11.94 -0.17 -13.59
C LEU A 65 12.29 0.63 -14.86
N LEU A 66 11.31 1.26 -15.49
CA LEU A 66 11.52 2.09 -16.66
C LEU A 66 12.39 3.31 -16.33
N ALA A 67 12.13 3.98 -15.20
CA ALA A 67 12.98 5.08 -14.75
C ALA A 67 14.43 4.64 -14.48
N ALA A 68 14.64 3.47 -13.89
CA ALA A 68 15.98 2.91 -13.70
C ALA A 68 16.68 2.67 -15.05
N ARG A 69 15.98 2.08 -16.03
CA ARG A 69 16.51 1.89 -17.39
C ARG A 69 16.86 3.20 -18.11
N LEU A 70 16.04 4.22 -17.94
CA LEU A 70 16.31 5.55 -18.50
C LEU A 70 17.54 6.21 -17.84
N LEU A 71 17.77 5.94 -16.55
CA LEU A 71 18.96 6.41 -15.84
C LEU A 71 20.23 5.62 -16.18
N GLU A 72 20.11 4.36 -16.62
CA GLU A 72 21.23 3.59 -17.18
C GLU A 72 21.70 4.14 -18.54
N GLY A 73 20.79 4.78 -19.29
CA GLY A 73 21.07 5.38 -20.58
C GLY A 73 21.67 6.80 -20.52
N PRO A 74 22.03 7.39 -21.66
CA PRO A 74 22.55 8.76 -21.71
C PRO A 74 21.52 9.76 -21.20
N HIS A 75 21.84 10.47 -20.12
CA HIS A 75 20.99 11.53 -19.58
C HIS A 75 21.81 12.73 -19.10
N ARG A 76 21.16 13.90 -19.03
CA ARG A 76 21.77 15.16 -18.57
C ARG A 76 21.44 15.52 -17.12
N LEU A 77 20.74 14.62 -16.42
CA LEU A 77 20.35 14.84 -15.04
C LEU A 77 21.60 14.89 -14.14
N LYS A 78 21.81 16.04 -13.48
CA LYS A 78 22.91 16.23 -12.52
C LYS A 78 22.52 15.59 -11.19
N LEU A 79 23.12 14.44 -10.90
CA LEU A 79 22.93 13.71 -9.63
C LEU A 79 24.12 13.95 -8.70
N ALA A 80 23.89 13.86 -7.40
CA ALA A 80 24.98 13.86 -6.43
C ALA A 80 25.86 12.62 -6.63
N ALA A 81 27.17 12.75 -6.47
CA ALA A 81 28.13 11.68 -6.77
C ALA A 81 27.93 10.43 -5.88
N ASP A 82 27.32 10.59 -4.72
CA ASP A 82 27.01 9.57 -3.73
C ASP A 82 25.54 9.10 -3.76
N ALA A 83 24.74 9.61 -4.70
CA ALA A 83 23.34 9.23 -4.80
C ALA A 83 23.20 7.75 -5.21
N ALA A 84 22.56 6.96 -4.36
CA ALA A 84 22.19 5.59 -4.70
C ALA A 84 21.22 5.59 -5.89
N PRO A 85 21.42 4.75 -6.92
CA PRO A 85 20.56 4.72 -8.11
C PRO A 85 19.08 4.40 -7.82
N GLU A 86 18.80 3.51 -6.85
CA GLU A 86 17.44 2.99 -6.64
C GLU A 86 16.49 4.04 -6.06
N PRO A 87 16.85 4.82 -5.01
CA PRO A 87 16.01 5.93 -4.55
C PRO A 87 15.79 7.00 -5.63
N VAL A 88 16.80 7.26 -6.47
CA VAL A 88 16.70 8.23 -7.58
C VAL A 88 15.71 7.73 -8.63
N ALA A 89 15.79 6.46 -9.03
CA ALA A 89 14.85 5.86 -9.98
C ALA A 89 13.40 5.89 -9.46
N ILE A 90 13.19 5.60 -8.16
CA ILE A 90 11.86 5.68 -7.54
C ILE A 90 11.32 7.12 -7.54
N ALA A 91 12.17 8.10 -7.22
CA ALA A 91 11.78 9.51 -7.23
C ALA A 91 11.46 9.98 -8.66
N LEU A 92 12.32 9.66 -9.62
CA LEU A 92 12.09 9.97 -11.04
C LEU A 92 10.79 9.34 -11.54
N ALA A 93 10.56 8.05 -11.28
CA ALA A 93 9.34 7.36 -11.68
C ALA A 93 8.06 8.05 -11.17
N ARG A 94 8.07 8.55 -9.94
CA ARG A 94 6.94 9.33 -9.39
C ARG A 94 6.75 10.62 -10.17
N THR A 95 7.81 11.40 -10.38
CA THR A 95 7.75 12.65 -11.15
C THR A 95 7.23 12.42 -12.56
N LEU A 96 7.76 11.42 -13.28
CA LEU A 96 7.34 11.11 -14.65
C LEU A 96 5.88 10.64 -14.71
N SER A 97 5.43 9.84 -13.73
CA SER A 97 4.03 9.41 -13.63
C SER A 97 3.10 10.59 -13.27
N GLU A 98 3.54 11.50 -12.40
CA GLU A 98 2.81 12.72 -12.03
C GLU A 98 2.64 13.66 -13.23
N LEU A 99 3.64 13.80 -14.09
CA LEU A 99 3.53 14.57 -15.33
C LEU A 99 2.45 13.99 -16.27
N ARG A 100 2.36 12.66 -16.40
CA ARG A 100 1.29 12.01 -17.17
C ARG A 100 -0.08 12.22 -16.54
N ARG A 101 -0.20 12.08 -15.21
CA ARG A 101 -1.44 12.33 -14.45
C ARG A 101 -1.88 13.80 -14.50
N ALA A 102 -0.93 14.71 -14.61
CA ALA A 102 -1.15 16.13 -14.83
C ALA A 102 -1.51 16.46 -16.30
N ASP A 103 -1.59 15.46 -17.18
CA ASP A 103 -1.88 15.60 -18.61
C ASP A 103 -0.91 16.57 -19.30
N VAL A 104 0.38 16.49 -18.94
CA VAL A 104 1.45 17.30 -19.52
C VAL A 104 2.04 16.55 -20.70
N ASP A 105 1.87 17.10 -21.91
CA ASP A 105 2.53 16.60 -23.11
C ASP A 105 4.05 16.90 -23.09
N PRO A 106 4.93 15.98 -23.55
CA PRO A 106 6.37 16.23 -23.61
C PRO A 106 6.78 17.51 -24.35
N ALA A 107 6.08 17.90 -25.42
CA ALA A 107 6.35 19.14 -26.15
C ALA A 107 6.02 20.37 -25.30
N ARG A 108 4.96 20.30 -24.48
CA ARG A 108 4.63 21.38 -23.53
C ARG A 108 5.73 21.55 -22.48
N LEU A 109 6.28 20.45 -21.97
CA LEU A 109 7.36 20.50 -21.00
C LEU A 109 8.64 21.08 -21.62
N ASP A 110 8.91 20.81 -22.90
CA ASP A 110 10.03 21.42 -23.63
C ASP A 110 9.92 22.94 -23.73
N HIS A 111 8.72 23.46 -24.03
CA HIS A 111 8.47 24.90 -24.01
C HIS A 111 8.68 25.52 -22.62
N LEU A 112 8.26 24.83 -21.55
CA LEU A 112 8.49 25.28 -20.17
C LEU A 112 9.96 25.22 -19.79
N ALA A 113 10.69 24.20 -20.27
CA ALA A 113 12.12 24.09 -20.07
C ALA A 113 12.88 25.27 -20.69
N ALA A 114 12.50 25.69 -21.90
CA ALA A 114 13.06 26.88 -22.55
C ALA A 114 12.77 28.19 -21.77
N ALA A 115 11.60 28.26 -21.12
CA ALA A 115 11.18 29.41 -20.31
C ALA A 115 11.72 29.39 -18.86
N GLY A 116 12.63 28.47 -18.51
CA GLY A 116 13.20 28.36 -17.16
C GLY A 116 13.85 29.67 -16.68
N ALA A 117 13.59 30.00 -15.41
CA ALA A 117 14.00 31.27 -14.79
C ALA A 117 15.52 31.45 -14.75
N THR A 118 16.25 30.37 -14.46
CA THR A 118 17.72 30.35 -14.43
C THR A 118 18.28 29.38 -15.47
N THR A 119 19.55 29.53 -15.84
CA THR A 119 20.23 28.57 -16.72
C THR A 119 20.23 27.16 -16.13
N GLU A 120 20.39 27.03 -14.81
CA GLU A 120 20.35 25.75 -14.12
C GLU A 120 18.95 25.10 -14.18
N ASP A 121 17.89 25.90 -14.02
CA ASP A 121 16.51 25.40 -14.17
C ASP A 121 16.25 24.92 -15.59
N ARG A 122 16.70 25.69 -16.61
CA ARG A 122 16.58 25.28 -18.01
C ARG A 122 17.28 23.94 -18.26
N GLU A 123 18.51 23.79 -17.81
CA GLU A 123 19.28 22.55 -17.97
C GLU A 123 18.59 21.36 -17.29
N ARG A 124 18.12 21.54 -16.05
CA ARG A 124 17.40 20.48 -15.30
C ARG A 124 16.09 20.10 -15.97
N LEU A 125 15.30 21.08 -16.39
CA LEU A 125 14.03 20.85 -17.06
C LEU A 125 14.22 20.17 -18.42
N HIS A 126 15.22 20.58 -19.22
CA HIS A 126 15.53 19.87 -20.46
C HIS A 126 15.96 18.42 -20.21
N ALA A 127 16.80 18.17 -19.20
CA ALA A 127 17.17 16.81 -18.81
C ALA A 127 15.94 15.97 -18.39
N LEU A 128 15.01 16.57 -17.65
CA LEU A 128 13.75 15.93 -17.28
C LEU A 128 12.85 15.70 -18.50
N THR A 129 12.77 16.65 -19.44
CA THR A 129 12.01 16.53 -20.70
C THR A 129 12.52 15.36 -21.54
N ASP A 130 13.84 15.20 -21.66
CA ASP A 130 14.44 14.09 -22.41
C ASP A 130 14.06 12.73 -21.80
N LEU A 131 14.19 12.61 -20.47
CA LEU A 131 13.78 11.42 -19.73
C LEU A 131 12.26 11.17 -19.84
N TYR A 132 11.46 12.23 -19.75
CA TYR A 132 10.01 12.15 -19.85
C TYR A 132 9.56 11.72 -21.24
N ARG A 133 10.22 12.19 -22.30
CA ARG A 133 9.96 11.75 -23.67
C ARG A 133 10.23 10.26 -23.83
N GLY A 134 11.38 9.77 -23.38
CA GLY A 134 11.70 8.33 -23.42
C GLY A 134 10.71 7.48 -22.60
N PHE A 135 10.27 7.98 -21.45
CA PHE A 135 9.24 7.34 -20.63
C PHE A 135 7.90 7.29 -21.34
N HIS A 136 7.49 8.40 -21.95
CA HIS A 136 6.25 8.53 -22.70
C HIS A 136 6.23 7.59 -23.91
N GLU A 137 7.29 7.57 -24.71
CA GLU A 137 7.43 6.72 -25.91
C GLU A 137 7.37 5.22 -25.58
N ARG A 138 7.92 4.79 -24.44
CA ARG A 138 7.86 3.38 -24.03
C ARG A 138 6.48 2.95 -23.53
N ILE A 139 5.67 3.89 -23.04
CA ILE A 139 4.31 3.60 -22.54
C ILE A 139 3.28 3.67 -23.66
N GLU A 140 3.31 4.73 -24.47
CA GLU A 140 2.30 4.99 -25.49
C GLU A 140 2.17 3.81 -26.46
N GLY A 141 0.92 3.35 -26.65
CA GLY A 141 0.62 2.26 -27.58
C GLY A 141 1.09 0.87 -27.13
N GLN A 142 1.70 0.74 -25.94
CA GLN A 142 2.12 -0.55 -25.38
C GLN A 142 1.38 -0.87 -24.08
N PHE A 143 1.28 0.10 -23.17
CA PHE A 143 0.76 -0.11 -21.82
C PHE A 143 -0.44 0.78 -21.51
N VAL A 144 -1.31 0.28 -20.62
CA VAL A 144 -2.43 1.01 -20.04
C VAL A 144 -2.03 1.53 -18.67
N ASP A 145 -1.31 2.65 -18.64
CA ASP A 145 -1.07 3.39 -17.40
C ASP A 145 -2.30 4.21 -16.98
N HIS A 146 -2.24 4.83 -15.79
CA HIS A 146 -3.35 5.63 -15.26
C HIS A 146 -3.80 6.72 -16.24
N ALA A 147 -2.87 7.47 -16.86
CA ALA A 147 -3.23 8.52 -17.81
C ALA A 147 -3.89 7.95 -19.08
N THR A 148 -3.37 6.83 -19.62
CA THR A 148 -3.94 6.16 -20.80
C THR A 148 -5.34 5.64 -20.53
N LEU A 149 -5.57 5.04 -19.36
CA LEU A 149 -6.89 4.56 -18.94
C LEU A 149 -7.92 5.70 -18.94
N PHE A 150 -7.60 6.82 -18.30
CA PHE A 150 -8.52 7.95 -18.17
C PHE A 150 -8.77 8.67 -19.49
N ARG A 151 -7.74 8.80 -20.33
CA ARG A 151 -7.87 9.33 -21.69
C ARG A 151 -8.79 8.45 -22.54
N ALA A 152 -8.58 7.14 -22.53
CA ALA A 152 -9.44 6.20 -23.25
C ALA A 152 -10.88 6.20 -22.73
N ALA A 153 -11.07 6.25 -21.40
CA ALA A 153 -12.40 6.35 -20.80
C ALA A 153 -13.15 7.58 -21.32
N ARG A 154 -12.48 8.73 -21.36
CA ARG A 154 -13.04 9.99 -21.88
C ARG A 154 -13.42 9.88 -23.35
N GLU A 155 -12.58 9.27 -24.18
CA GLU A 155 -12.83 9.06 -25.62
C GLU A 155 -14.03 8.15 -25.88
N HIS A 156 -14.21 7.12 -25.04
CA HIS A 156 -15.23 6.09 -25.21
C HIS A 156 -16.48 6.29 -24.31
N LEU A 157 -16.63 7.44 -23.63
CA LEU A 157 -17.81 7.75 -22.81
C LEU A 157 -19.15 7.62 -23.57
N ALA A 158 -19.13 7.83 -24.88
CA ALA A 158 -20.33 7.71 -25.70
C ALA A 158 -20.84 6.27 -25.86
N GLU A 159 -19.96 5.28 -25.68
CA GLU A 159 -20.27 3.85 -25.78
C GLU A 159 -20.83 3.29 -24.46
N ALA A 160 -20.70 4.03 -23.36
CA ALA A 160 -21.19 3.65 -22.04
C ALA A 160 -22.72 3.80 -21.88
N ARG A 161 -23.49 3.06 -22.69
CA ARG A 161 -24.97 3.13 -22.72
C ARG A 161 -25.64 2.78 -21.38
N TRP A 162 -24.97 2.03 -20.51
CA TRP A 162 -25.49 1.68 -19.18
C TRP A 162 -25.59 2.89 -18.24
N LEU A 163 -24.96 4.02 -18.57
CA LEU A 163 -25.11 5.30 -17.88
C LEU A 163 -26.32 6.11 -18.38
N GLU A 164 -26.96 5.71 -19.49
CA GLU A 164 -28.12 6.42 -20.01
C GLU A 164 -29.31 6.25 -19.05
N GLY A 165 -29.84 7.38 -18.56
CA GLY A 165 -30.89 7.39 -17.53
C GLY A 165 -30.40 7.06 -16.12
N ALA A 166 -29.09 6.88 -15.92
CA ALA A 166 -28.50 6.71 -14.60
C ALA A 166 -28.47 8.04 -13.84
N GLU A 167 -28.68 7.97 -12.53
CA GLU A 167 -28.37 9.07 -11.63
C GLU A 167 -26.91 8.94 -11.17
N ILE A 168 -26.07 9.93 -11.45
CA ILE A 168 -24.66 9.91 -11.03
C ILE A 168 -24.47 10.87 -9.85
N LEU A 169 -24.14 10.31 -8.69
CA LEU A 169 -23.90 11.07 -7.46
C LEU A 169 -22.43 10.98 -7.03
N VAL A 170 -21.82 12.12 -6.77
CA VAL A 170 -20.51 12.22 -6.11
C VAL A 170 -20.75 12.28 -4.60
N ALA A 171 -20.30 11.25 -3.89
CA ALA A 171 -20.62 11.01 -2.48
C ALA A 171 -19.84 11.89 -1.49
N ASP A 172 -18.66 12.33 -1.90
CA ASP A 172 -17.74 13.14 -1.07
C ASP A 172 -16.83 14.00 -1.95
N ASP A 173 -16.14 14.95 -1.34
CA ASP A 173 -15.14 15.75 -2.04
C ASP A 173 -13.99 14.83 -2.49
N LEU A 174 -13.69 14.86 -3.80
CA LEU A 174 -12.70 13.97 -4.42
C LEU A 174 -11.34 14.68 -4.59
N GLU A 175 -10.27 13.99 -4.25
CA GLU A 175 -8.89 14.42 -4.52
C GLU A 175 -8.49 13.98 -5.94
N LEU A 176 -8.86 14.79 -6.93
CA LEU A 176 -8.66 14.46 -8.34
C LEU A 176 -7.40 15.08 -8.94
N ASP A 177 -6.65 14.28 -9.69
CA ASP A 177 -5.61 14.76 -10.61
C ASP A 177 -6.19 15.37 -11.91
N ALA A 178 -5.32 15.76 -12.85
CA ALA A 178 -5.79 16.48 -14.04
C ALA A 178 -6.55 15.56 -15.03
N VAL A 179 -6.08 14.33 -15.25
CA VAL A 179 -6.75 13.38 -16.15
C VAL A 179 -8.10 12.93 -15.56
N GLU A 180 -8.16 12.75 -14.24
CA GLU A 180 -9.39 12.47 -13.50
C GLU A 180 -10.41 13.61 -13.62
N ARG A 181 -9.96 14.86 -13.41
CA ARG A 181 -10.81 16.05 -13.60
C ARG A 181 -11.36 16.13 -15.02
N ARG A 182 -10.54 15.87 -16.04
CA ARG A 182 -10.99 15.88 -17.44
C ARG A 182 -12.06 14.82 -17.72
N LEU A 183 -11.90 13.61 -17.17
CA LEU A 183 -12.92 12.57 -17.30
C LEU A 183 -14.22 12.99 -16.63
N LEU A 184 -14.16 13.51 -15.39
CA LEU A 184 -15.35 13.91 -14.65
C LEU A 184 -16.06 15.11 -15.30
N THR A 185 -15.32 16.09 -15.84
CA THR A 185 -15.90 17.19 -16.64
C THR A 185 -16.59 16.64 -17.89
N ALA A 186 -15.96 15.71 -18.62
CA ALA A 186 -16.57 15.11 -19.81
C ALA A 186 -17.82 14.27 -19.46
N LEU A 187 -17.80 13.58 -18.31
CA LEU A 187 -18.94 12.85 -17.77
C LEU A 187 -20.10 13.81 -17.45
N ALA A 188 -19.82 14.90 -16.73
CA ALA A 188 -20.82 15.91 -16.35
C ALA A 188 -21.40 16.67 -17.56
N ALA A 189 -20.63 16.82 -18.64
CA ALA A 189 -21.12 17.41 -19.88
C ALA A 189 -22.12 16.49 -20.62
N ARG A 190 -22.09 15.19 -20.37
CA ARG A 190 -22.92 14.19 -21.07
C ARG A 190 -24.06 13.63 -20.21
N PHE A 191 -23.84 13.46 -18.92
CA PHE A 191 -24.77 12.81 -17.99
C PHE A 191 -25.07 13.73 -16.80
N PRO A 192 -26.25 13.57 -16.15
CA PRO A 192 -26.61 14.37 -14.98
C PRO A 192 -25.78 13.93 -13.76
N VAL A 193 -24.67 14.62 -13.54
CA VAL A 193 -23.80 14.42 -12.37
C VAL A 193 -24.13 15.46 -11.30
N ARG A 194 -24.41 15.00 -10.08
CA ARG A 194 -24.65 15.85 -8.91
C ARG A 194 -23.71 15.48 -7.78
N ARG A 195 -23.42 16.41 -6.88
CA ARG A 195 -22.59 16.15 -5.69
C ARG A 195 -23.42 16.29 -4.42
N ILE A 196 -23.25 15.38 -3.47
CA ILE A 196 -24.00 15.41 -2.22
C ILE A 196 -23.52 16.57 -1.35
N GLY A 197 -24.46 17.31 -0.79
CA GLY A 197 -24.17 18.48 0.01
C GLY A 197 -23.54 18.18 1.36
N ARG A 198 -22.55 18.98 1.75
CA ARG A 198 -21.83 18.83 3.03
C ARG A 198 -21.46 20.18 3.63
N VAL A 199 -21.49 20.22 4.95
CA VAL A 199 -20.96 21.36 5.71
C VAL A 199 -19.45 21.38 5.54
N ARG A 200 -18.91 22.50 5.05
CA ARG A 200 -17.49 22.72 4.84
C ARG A 200 -17.12 24.18 5.12
N PRO A 201 -15.87 24.47 5.54
CA PRO A 201 -15.41 25.84 5.67
C PRO A 201 -15.35 26.57 4.32
N PRO A 202 -15.76 27.85 4.25
CA PRO A 202 -15.74 28.65 3.01
C PRO A 202 -14.39 28.63 2.28
N ALA A 203 -13.27 28.73 3.01
CA ALA A 203 -11.93 28.66 2.42
C ALA A 203 -11.67 27.35 1.64
N ILE A 204 -12.13 26.20 2.16
CA ILE A 204 -12.01 24.90 1.49
C ILE A 204 -13.02 24.77 0.35
N ALA A 205 -14.23 25.28 0.53
CA ALA A 205 -15.27 25.22 -0.50
C ALA A 205 -14.79 25.86 -1.81
N ALA A 206 -14.19 27.06 -1.74
CA ALA A 206 -13.77 27.81 -2.91
C ALA A 206 -12.52 27.21 -3.61
N SER A 207 -11.55 26.73 -2.84
CA SER A 207 -10.26 26.25 -3.36
C SER A 207 -10.24 24.74 -3.68
N GLY A 208 -11.17 23.98 -3.12
CA GLY A 208 -11.22 22.53 -3.20
C GLY A 208 -12.07 21.97 -4.34
N PHE A 209 -12.46 20.71 -4.19
CA PHE A 209 -13.29 20.00 -5.17
C PHE A 209 -14.64 20.68 -5.40
N ALA A 210 -15.30 21.18 -4.35
CA ALA A 210 -16.63 21.80 -4.45
C ALA A 210 -16.64 23.00 -5.40
N GLY A 211 -15.72 23.95 -5.22
CA GLY A 211 -15.60 25.13 -6.10
C GLY A 211 -15.25 24.75 -7.53
N TRP A 212 -14.35 23.78 -7.73
CA TRP A 212 -14.07 23.25 -9.07
C TRP A 212 -15.30 22.58 -9.69
N ALA A 213 -16.06 21.80 -8.93
CA ALA A 213 -17.25 21.09 -9.38
C ALA A 213 -18.36 22.08 -9.80
N ASP A 214 -18.56 23.17 -9.04
CA ASP A 214 -19.53 24.22 -9.36
C ASP A 214 -19.20 24.91 -10.70
N VAL A 215 -17.92 25.22 -10.95
CA VAL A 215 -17.46 25.78 -12.24
C VAL A 215 -17.67 24.81 -13.40
N ASN A 216 -17.66 23.51 -13.15
CA ASN A 216 -17.86 22.46 -14.15
C ASN A 216 -19.32 21.96 -14.23
N GLY A 217 -20.27 22.69 -13.64
CA GLY A 217 -21.71 22.39 -13.76
C GLY A 217 -22.20 21.22 -12.91
N ILE A 218 -21.38 20.70 -11.99
CA ILE A 218 -21.76 19.63 -11.06
C ILE A 218 -22.39 20.26 -9.82
N ARG A 219 -23.72 20.31 -9.80
CA ARG A 219 -24.48 21.00 -8.76
C ARG A 219 -24.55 20.20 -7.46
N GLU A 220 -24.54 20.94 -6.35
CA GLU A 220 -24.84 20.39 -5.02
C GLU A 220 -26.31 19.99 -4.91
N VAL A 221 -26.56 18.86 -4.26
CA VAL A 221 -27.90 18.35 -3.96
C VAL A 221 -27.98 17.97 -2.48
N GLU A 222 -29.11 18.32 -1.85
CA GLU A 222 -29.37 17.97 -0.45
C GLU A 222 -29.59 16.46 -0.29
N TRP A 223 -29.14 15.88 0.83
CA TRP A 223 -29.31 14.45 1.10
C TRP A 223 -30.75 13.97 0.92
N LYS A 224 -31.71 14.77 1.39
CA LYS A 224 -33.16 14.49 1.32
C LYS A 224 -33.70 14.36 -0.11
N GLU A 225 -33.00 14.89 -1.11
CA GLU A 225 -33.38 14.88 -2.53
C GLU A 225 -32.71 13.73 -3.30
N THR A 226 -31.99 12.86 -2.60
CA THR A 226 -31.27 11.72 -3.16
C THR A 226 -31.80 10.40 -2.62
N GLU A 227 -31.48 9.31 -3.29
CA GLU A 227 -31.75 7.95 -2.80
C GLU A 227 -31.04 7.63 -1.46
N LEU A 228 -30.06 8.45 -1.06
CA LEU A 228 -29.31 8.32 0.19
C LEU A 228 -29.94 9.09 1.37
N ALA A 229 -31.14 9.66 1.20
CA ALA A 229 -31.85 10.41 2.25
C ALA A 229 -31.99 9.66 3.58
N ALA A 230 -32.17 8.33 3.53
CA ALA A 230 -32.35 7.50 4.72
C ALA A 230 -31.09 7.37 5.59
N ILE A 231 -29.92 7.64 5.02
CA ILE A 231 -28.63 7.59 5.72
C ILE A 231 -28.01 8.98 5.87
N ALA A 232 -28.82 10.03 5.72
CA ALA A 232 -28.38 11.40 5.90
C ALA A 232 -27.77 11.60 7.30
N PRO A 233 -26.66 12.33 7.42
CA PRO A 233 -26.03 12.56 8.72
C PRO A 233 -27.00 13.32 9.64
N SER A 234 -27.07 12.86 10.90
CA SER A 234 -27.86 13.56 11.91
C SER A 234 -27.27 14.95 12.21
N PRO A 235 -28.11 15.92 12.61
CA PRO A 235 -27.64 17.24 13.04
C PRO A 235 -26.58 17.10 14.13
N SER A 236 -25.46 17.81 13.96
CA SER A 236 -24.40 17.85 14.96
C SER A 236 -24.72 18.87 16.06
N ALA A 237 -24.19 18.65 17.27
CA ALA A 237 -24.24 19.64 18.33
C ALA A 237 -23.54 20.95 17.92
N ALA A 238 -23.83 22.04 18.63
CA ALA A 238 -23.46 23.39 18.23
C ALA A 238 -21.94 23.57 18.10
N ALA A 239 -21.16 23.08 19.07
CA ALA A 239 -19.70 23.22 19.04
C ALA A 239 -19.08 22.44 17.86
N LEU A 240 -19.50 21.18 17.66
CA LEU A 240 -19.04 20.38 16.52
C LEU A 240 -19.46 20.99 15.18
N GLN A 241 -20.68 21.53 15.08
CA GLN A 241 -21.16 22.20 13.88
C GLN A 241 -20.34 23.46 13.57
N ARG A 242 -19.98 24.24 14.60
CA ARG A 242 -19.10 25.41 14.46
C ARG A 242 -17.71 25.01 13.97
N VAL A 243 -17.13 23.93 14.51
CA VAL A 243 -15.85 23.39 14.03
C VAL A 243 -15.96 22.98 12.56
N LYS A 244 -16.97 22.19 12.18
CA LYS A 244 -17.19 21.76 10.78
C LYS A 244 -17.32 22.93 9.80
N ALA A 245 -18.01 24.00 10.19
CA ALA A 245 -18.27 25.14 9.31
C ALA A 245 -17.14 26.18 9.30
N ARG A 246 -16.28 26.24 10.33
CA ARG A 246 -15.38 27.40 10.53
C ARG A 246 -13.96 27.05 10.98
N LEU A 247 -13.51 25.79 10.90
CA LEU A 247 -12.17 25.36 11.36
C LEU A 247 -11.01 26.21 10.79
N PHE A 248 -11.12 26.67 9.55
CA PHE A 248 -10.09 27.47 8.86
C PHE A 248 -10.43 28.96 8.76
N GLU A 249 -11.49 29.39 9.43
CA GLU A 249 -11.93 30.78 9.43
C GLU A 249 -11.43 31.50 10.69
N PRO A 250 -11.20 32.82 10.64
CA PRO A 250 -10.87 33.58 11.83
C PRO A 250 -11.91 33.38 12.95
N PRO A 251 -11.47 33.17 14.19
CA PRO A 251 -12.38 32.92 15.30
C PRO A 251 -13.30 34.13 15.48
N SER A 252 -14.61 33.88 15.47
CA SER A 252 -15.62 34.93 15.65
C SER A 252 -16.89 34.37 16.31
N GLY A 253 -17.64 35.26 16.94
CA GLY A 253 -18.84 34.91 17.71
C GLY A 253 -18.54 34.40 19.13
N PRO A 254 -19.59 34.20 19.95
CA PRO A 254 -19.47 33.62 21.28
C PRO A 254 -18.97 32.17 21.23
N ALA A 255 -18.42 31.69 22.33
CA ALA A 255 -17.99 30.29 22.46
C ALA A 255 -19.21 29.40 22.73
N ASP A 256 -19.48 28.47 21.81
CA ASP A 256 -20.40 27.36 22.06
C ASP A 256 -19.69 26.33 22.96
N ARG A 257 -20.30 26.00 24.10
CA ARG A 257 -19.76 25.02 25.05
C ARG A 257 -20.77 23.89 25.20
N ASP A 258 -20.50 22.78 24.53
CA ASP A 258 -21.14 21.48 24.73
C ASP A 258 -20.07 20.39 24.84
N ASP A 259 -20.46 19.13 25.07
CA ASP A 259 -19.55 17.98 25.22
C ASP A 259 -19.27 17.25 23.88
N SER A 260 -19.57 17.88 22.74
CA SER A 260 -19.34 17.29 21.41
C SER A 260 -17.89 17.41 20.90
N VAL A 261 -17.07 18.24 21.55
CA VAL A 261 -15.66 18.45 21.19
C VAL A 261 -14.80 18.51 22.45
N ASP A 262 -13.99 17.47 22.66
CA ASP A 262 -13.04 17.37 23.77
C ASP A 262 -11.59 17.47 23.28
N LEU A 263 -10.76 18.22 24.01
CA LEU A 263 -9.31 18.23 23.82
C LEU A 263 -8.65 17.48 24.98
N VAL A 264 -7.86 16.45 24.66
CA VAL A 264 -7.21 15.57 25.64
C VAL A 264 -5.70 15.65 25.48
N THR A 265 -4.99 15.73 26.60
CA THR A 265 -3.52 15.64 26.63
C THR A 265 -3.10 14.38 27.39
N ALA A 266 -2.10 13.67 26.87
CA ALA A 266 -1.60 12.45 27.49
C ALA A 266 -0.06 12.37 27.45
N PRO A 267 0.58 11.76 28.47
CA PRO A 267 2.02 11.59 28.51
C PRO A 267 2.46 10.42 27.61
N GLY A 268 2.82 10.74 26.37
CA GLY A 268 3.32 9.78 25.37
C GLY A 268 2.23 8.91 24.73
N GLU A 269 2.61 8.19 23.69
CA GLU A 269 1.67 7.54 22.77
C GLU A 269 0.87 6.42 23.44
N ALA A 270 1.49 5.62 24.30
CA ALA A 270 0.78 4.55 25.00
C ALA A 270 -0.31 5.08 25.96
N ALA A 271 -0.08 6.24 26.59
CA ALA A 271 -1.08 6.86 27.46
C ALA A 271 -2.19 7.51 26.64
N GLU A 272 -1.85 8.13 25.50
CA GLU A 272 -2.80 8.70 24.55
C GLU A 272 -3.75 7.62 24.01
N VAL A 273 -3.22 6.48 23.55
CA VAL A 273 -4.03 5.34 23.09
C VAL A 273 -4.99 4.86 24.17
N ARG A 274 -4.53 4.70 25.42
CA ARG A 274 -5.42 4.34 26.54
C ARG A 274 -6.49 5.41 26.77
N GLY A 275 -6.16 6.69 26.64
CA GLY A 275 -7.11 7.80 26.75
C GLY A 275 -8.20 7.74 25.69
N VAL A 276 -7.82 7.54 24.43
CA VAL A 276 -8.76 7.39 23.30
C VAL A 276 -9.64 6.16 23.48
N VAL A 277 -9.08 5.01 23.85
CA VAL A 277 -9.87 3.78 24.07
C VAL A 277 -10.87 3.95 25.23
N ARG A 278 -10.50 4.69 26.29
CA ARG A 278 -11.47 5.06 27.34
C ARG A 278 -12.57 5.98 26.82
N ALA A 279 -12.29 6.88 25.87
CA ALA A 279 -13.32 7.69 25.23
C ALA A 279 -14.29 6.82 24.41
N LEU A 280 -13.77 5.88 23.60
CA LEU A 280 -14.59 4.93 22.85
C LEU A 280 -15.51 4.12 23.77
N LEU A 281 -14.98 3.61 24.89
CA LEU A 281 -15.77 2.86 25.87
C LEU A 281 -16.84 3.72 26.57
N ARG A 282 -16.56 5.01 26.80
CA ARG A 282 -17.55 5.95 27.35
C ARG A 282 -18.71 6.18 26.38
N GLU A 283 -18.44 6.37 25.10
CA GLU A 283 -19.49 6.51 24.07
C GLU A 283 -20.26 5.20 23.87
N ALA A 284 -19.57 4.05 23.92
CA ALA A 284 -20.23 2.75 23.85
C ALA A 284 -21.18 2.54 25.04
N ALA A 285 -20.78 2.96 26.25
CA ALA A 285 -21.65 2.93 27.43
C ALA A 285 -22.86 3.88 27.32
N ARG A 286 -22.78 4.93 26.48
CA ARG A 286 -23.91 5.81 26.13
C ARG A 286 -24.81 5.23 25.02
N GLY A 287 -24.49 4.04 24.50
CA GLY A 287 -25.27 3.35 23.48
C GLY A 287 -24.84 3.62 22.04
N VAL A 288 -23.73 4.34 21.82
CA VAL A 288 -23.18 4.54 20.47
C VAL A 288 -22.52 3.23 20.00
N PRO A 289 -22.93 2.67 18.86
CA PRO A 289 -22.27 1.48 18.30
C PRO A 289 -20.82 1.74 17.92
N PHE A 290 -19.93 0.75 18.07
CA PHE A 290 -18.51 0.89 17.66
C PHE A 290 -18.34 1.17 16.16
N GLU A 291 -19.29 0.75 15.32
CA GLU A 291 -19.30 1.02 13.88
C GLU A 291 -19.54 2.49 13.51
N ASP A 292 -20.08 3.28 14.44
CA ASP A 292 -20.24 4.73 14.31
C ASP A 292 -19.06 5.52 14.89
N MET A 293 -18.06 4.82 15.43
CA MET A 293 -16.84 5.43 15.98
C MET A 293 -15.67 5.25 15.02
N ALA A 294 -14.86 6.31 14.88
CA ALA A 294 -13.63 6.27 14.11
C ALA A 294 -12.47 6.90 14.89
N VAL A 295 -11.28 6.33 14.71
CA VAL A 295 -10.03 6.89 15.23
C VAL A 295 -9.09 7.13 14.05
N ILE A 296 -8.72 8.39 13.82
CA ILE A 296 -7.77 8.76 12.77
C ILE A 296 -6.36 8.71 13.35
N LEU A 297 -5.48 7.95 12.71
CA LEU A 297 -4.10 7.77 13.16
C LEU A 297 -3.16 8.60 12.27
N PRO A 298 -2.61 9.74 12.75
CA PRO A 298 -1.69 10.55 11.95
C PRO A 298 -0.36 9.83 11.67
N ARG A 299 0.09 9.00 12.62
CA ARG A 299 1.30 8.17 12.50
C ARG A 299 0.94 6.69 12.63
N PRO A 300 0.29 6.08 11.62
CA PRO A 300 -0.28 4.74 11.75
C PRO A 300 0.77 3.69 12.07
N GLN A 301 2.02 3.84 11.62
CA GLN A 301 3.12 2.91 11.93
C GLN A 301 3.41 2.83 13.43
N GLN A 302 3.24 3.94 14.15
CA GLN A 302 3.50 4.01 15.58
C GLN A 302 2.27 3.65 16.42
N TYR A 303 1.10 4.17 16.04
CA TYR A 303 -0.12 4.01 16.84
C TYR A 303 -0.88 2.72 16.56
N ALA A 304 -0.88 2.20 15.32
CA ALA A 304 -1.70 1.04 14.98
C ALA A 304 -1.35 -0.23 15.78
N PRO A 305 -0.07 -0.57 16.06
CA PRO A 305 0.27 -1.70 16.92
C PRO A 305 -0.27 -1.52 18.35
N LEU A 306 -0.17 -0.31 18.91
CA LEU A 306 -0.64 0.01 20.26
C LEU A 306 -2.17 -0.13 20.37
N PHE A 307 -2.91 0.41 19.41
CA PHE A 307 -4.37 0.24 19.33
C PHE A 307 -4.74 -1.22 19.12
N THR A 308 -4.10 -1.91 18.18
CA THR A 308 -4.37 -3.31 17.84
C THR A 308 -4.17 -4.22 19.05
N ASP A 309 -3.09 -4.06 19.81
CA ASP A 309 -2.84 -4.84 21.02
C ASP A 309 -3.89 -4.55 22.11
N LEU A 310 -4.15 -3.27 22.39
CA LEU A 310 -5.08 -2.88 23.45
C LEU A 310 -6.54 -3.27 23.13
N LEU A 311 -7.03 -2.95 21.92
CA LEU A 311 -8.40 -3.27 21.50
C LEU A 311 -8.63 -4.79 21.49
N ARG A 312 -7.64 -5.57 21.03
CA ARG A 312 -7.72 -7.04 21.04
C ARG A 312 -7.77 -7.59 22.46
N ARG A 313 -6.93 -7.09 23.37
CA ARG A 313 -6.95 -7.49 24.80
C ARG A 313 -8.29 -7.19 25.46
N LEU A 314 -8.94 -6.09 25.07
CA LEU A 314 -10.23 -5.67 25.60
C LEU A 314 -11.43 -6.30 24.86
N GLY A 315 -11.20 -7.11 23.81
CA GLY A 315 -12.27 -7.70 23.01
C GLY A 315 -13.11 -6.69 22.22
N ILE A 316 -12.59 -5.49 21.97
CA ILE A 316 -13.29 -4.44 21.22
C ILE A 316 -13.14 -4.74 19.72
N PRO A 317 -14.23 -4.82 18.94
CA PRO A 317 -14.16 -5.02 17.50
C PRO A 317 -13.57 -3.78 16.81
N TYR A 318 -12.65 -3.99 15.88
CA TYR A 318 -12.04 -2.88 15.13
C TYR A 318 -11.61 -3.31 13.73
N ARG A 319 -11.49 -2.33 12.84
CA ARG A 319 -10.89 -2.48 11.51
C ARG A 319 -9.91 -1.33 11.29
N LEU A 320 -8.70 -1.65 10.85
CA LEU A 320 -7.75 -0.65 10.37
C LEU A 320 -8.13 -0.27 8.94
N HIS A 321 -8.31 1.03 8.69
CA HIS A 321 -8.61 1.54 7.36
C HIS A 321 -7.80 2.81 7.05
N PRO A 322 -7.02 2.86 5.94
CA PRO A 322 -6.64 1.71 5.13
C PRO A 322 -5.89 0.66 5.98
N SER A 323 -5.84 -0.59 5.50
CA SER A 323 -5.02 -1.63 6.13
C SER A 323 -3.57 -1.18 6.23
N LEU A 324 -2.82 -1.74 7.20
CA LEU A 324 -1.38 -1.46 7.27
C LEU A 324 -0.69 -1.89 5.97
N PRO A 325 0.33 -1.14 5.51
CA PRO A 325 1.08 -1.51 4.31
C PRO A 325 1.61 -2.93 4.39
N LEU A 326 1.57 -3.68 3.28
CA LEU A 326 1.96 -5.09 3.24
C LEU A 326 3.36 -5.34 3.84
N ARG A 327 4.31 -4.40 3.67
CA ARG A 327 5.66 -4.45 4.29
C ARG A 327 5.68 -4.57 5.82
N MET A 328 4.59 -4.23 6.50
CA MET A 328 4.40 -4.38 7.95
C MET A 328 3.94 -5.79 8.33
N GLY A 329 3.43 -6.54 7.35
CA GLY A 329 3.06 -7.94 7.48
C GLY A 329 4.26 -8.84 7.74
N ARG A 330 4.01 -9.99 8.36
CA ARG A 330 5.07 -10.91 8.78
C ARG A 330 5.71 -11.59 7.59
N THR A 331 4.92 -12.05 6.61
CA THR A 331 5.43 -12.70 5.39
C THR A 331 6.29 -11.73 4.59
N ALA A 332 5.80 -10.52 4.32
CA ALA A 332 6.53 -9.54 3.52
C ALA A 332 7.87 -9.16 4.17
N ARG A 333 7.88 -8.91 5.48
CA ARG A 333 9.11 -8.61 6.21
C ARG A 333 10.07 -9.81 6.25
N SER A 334 9.55 -11.03 6.35
CA SER A 334 10.35 -12.25 6.34
C SER A 334 11.04 -12.45 4.99
N LEU A 335 10.34 -12.22 3.87
CA LEU A 335 10.94 -12.25 2.53
C LEU A 335 12.06 -11.21 2.38
N LEU A 336 11.85 -9.99 2.89
CA LEU A 336 12.90 -8.96 2.89
C LEU A 336 14.09 -9.32 3.78
N LEU A 337 13.87 -9.96 4.93
CA LEU A 337 14.94 -10.47 5.79
C LEU A 337 15.73 -11.59 5.11
N LEU A 338 15.05 -12.46 4.38
CA LEU A 338 15.69 -13.52 3.59
C LEU A 338 16.65 -12.91 2.57
N MET A 339 16.22 -11.88 1.82
CA MET A 339 17.10 -11.19 0.86
C MET A 339 18.33 -10.54 1.54
N ARG A 340 18.18 -10.07 2.78
CA ARG A 340 19.30 -9.51 3.57
C ARG A 340 20.31 -10.56 4.04
N CYS A 341 19.96 -11.84 3.94
CA CYS A 341 20.86 -12.95 4.27
C CYS A 341 21.88 -13.26 3.16
N ARG A 342 21.90 -12.51 2.04
CA ARG A 342 23.00 -12.58 1.07
C ARG A 342 24.37 -12.43 1.77
N GLY A 343 25.30 -13.34 1.46
CA GLY A 343 26.60 -13.44 2.14
C GLY A 343 26.54 -14.09 3.54
N LEU A 344 25.38 -14.57 3.97
CA LEU A 344 25.15 -15.33 5.21
C LEU A 344 25.74 -14.67 6.46
N ARG A 345 25.60 -13.34 6.61
CA ARG A 345 26.01 -12.64 7.83
C ARG A 345 25.21 -13.16 9.02
N ARG A 346 25.90 -13.53 10.11
CA ARG A 346 25.33 -14.10 11.33
C ARG A 346 24.11 -13.34 11.84
N ALA A 347 24.25 -12.03 11.99
CA ALA A 347 23.18 -11.18 12.47
C ALA A 347 21.92 -11.22 11.58
N ALA A 348 22.07 -11.23 10.26
CA ALA A 348 20.95 -11.28 9.33
C ALA A 348 20.25 -12.65 9.34
N VAL A 349 21.03 -13.74 9.36
CA VAL A 349 20.51 -15.11 9.45
C VAL A 349 19.73 -15.29 10.75
N MET A 350 20.29 -14.90 11.89
CA MET A 350 19.62 -15.06 13.17
C MET A 350 18.38 -14.16 13.32
N GLU A 351 18.39 -12.95 12.73
CA GLU A 351 17.20 -12.10 12.65
C GLU A 351 16.07 -12.79 11.85
N LEU A 352 16.39 -13.37 10.69
CA LEU A 352 15.44 -14.15 9.89
C LEU A 352 14.86 -15.32 10.71
N LEU A 353 15.72 -16.18 11.26
CA LEU A 353 15.29 -17.40 11.96
C LEU A 353 14.49 -17.11 13.25
N THR A 354 14.65 -15.93 13.84
CA THR A 354 13.91 -15.52 15.03
C THR A 354 12.57 -14.87 14.68
N PHE A 355 12.52 -14.09 13.59
CA PHE A 355 11.32 -13.33 13.22
C PHE A 355 10.37 -14.12 12.31
N ALA A 356 10.91 -14.77 11.28
CA ALA A 356 10.14 -15.37 10.21
C ALA A 356 9.38 -16.62 10.69
N PRO A 357 8.21 -16.90 10.10
CA PRO A 357 7.43 -18.10 10.39
C PRO A 357 8.04 -19.32 9.69
N VAL A 358 9.33 -19.63 9.92
CA VAL A 358 10.04 -20.71 9.22
C VAL A 358 9.39 -22.07 9.56
N PRO A 359 9.04 -22.92 8.57
CA PRO A 359 8.43 -24.23 8.81
C PRO A 359 9.49 -25.26 9.25
N PHE A 360 10.12 -25.04 10.42
CA PHE A 360 11.22 -25.86 10.92
C PHE A 360 10.90 -27.35 11.01
N ALA A 361 9.66 -27.72 11.36
CA ALA A 361 9.25 -29.12 11.43
C ALA A 361 9.34 -29.82 10.06
N GLU A 362 8.98 -29.12 8.98
CA GLU A 362 9.07 -29.64 7.61
C GLU A 362 10.53 -29.70 7.14
N MET A 363 11.36 -28.73 7.55
CA MET A 363 12.77 -28.64 7.13
C MET A 363 13.72 -29.57 7.90
N LEU A 364 13.43 -29.86 9.17
CA LEU A 364 14.29 -30.62 10.07
C LEU A 364 13.76 -32.02 10.38
N GLY A 365 12.50 -32.31 10.08
CA GLY A 365 11.82 -33.57 10.38
C GLY A 365 11.16 -33.59 11.76
N GLU A 366 10.23 -34.53 11.93
CA GLU A 366 9.51 -34.73 13.19
C GLU A 366 10.47 -35.17 14.31
N GLY A 367 10.43 -34.47 15.45
CA GLY A 367 11.25 -34.76 16.63
C GLY A 367 12.39 -33.78 16.88
N VAL A 368 12.74 -32.92 15.93
CA VAL A 368 13.70 -31.83 16.17
C VAL A 368 12.97 -30.59 16.67
N THR A 369 13.27 -30.14 17.88
CA THR A 369 12.69 -28.91 18.44
C THR A 369 13.59 -27.71 18.14
N PRO A 370 13.19 -26.80 17.23
CA PRO A 370 14.00 -25.64 16.87
C PRO A 370 14.10 -24.66 18.03
N ARG A 371 15.31 -24.17 18.32
CA ARG A 371 15.59 -23.25 19.42
C ARG A 371 16.44 -22.06 18.94
N PRO A 372 15.88 -21.11 18.17
CA PRO A 372 16.63 -20.01 17.58
C PRO A 372 17.46 -19.19 18.58
N ALA A 373 16.97 -19.01 19.81
CA ALA A 373 17.74 -18.33 20.86
C ALA A 373 19.01 -19.09 21.27
N GLN A 374 18.97 -20.42 21.30
CA GLN A 374 20.15 -21.24 21.60
C GLN A 374 21.12 -21.27 20.42
N TRP A 375 20.59 -21.29 19.19
CA TRP A 375 21.38 -21.14 17.96
C TRP A 375 22.08 -19.78 17.90
N ASP A 376 21.42 -18.71 18.35
CA ASP A 376 22.04 -17.37 18.42
C ASP A 376 23.16 -17.33 19.46
N ALA A 377 22.97 -17.92 20.65
CA ALA A 377 24.05 -17.99 21.63
C ALA A 377 25.23 -18.83 21.11
N MET A 378 24.96 -20.04 20.62
CA MET A 378 25.97 -20.97 20.12
C MET A 378 26.78 -20.40 18.96
N SER A 379 26.13 -19.84 17.93
CA SER A 379 26.85 -19.26 16.79
C SER A 379 27.70 -18.04 17.17
N ARG A 380 27.39 -17.38 18.30
CA ARG A 380 28.18 -16.28 18.86
C ARG A 380 29.43 -16.83 19.52
N ASP A 381 29.28 -17.88 20.33
CA ASP A 381 30.36 -18.52 21.08
C ASP A 381 31.38 -19.16 20.14
N ILE A 382 30.94 -19.73 19.01
CA ILE A 382 31.81 -20.24 17.94
C ILE A 382 32.57 -19.10 17.21
N GLY A 383 32.09 -17.86 17.29
CA GLY A 383 32.70 -16.72 16.60
C GLY A 383 32.33 -16.59 15.12
N ILE A 384 31.14 -17.04 14.72
CA ILE A 384 30.67 -16.97 13.33
C ILE A 384 30.30 -15.52 12.95
N VAL A 385 30.89 -15.02 11.87
CA VAL A 385 30.62 -13.66 11.35
C VAL A 385 29.80 -13.69 10.07
N SER A 386 30.26 -14.37 9.03
CA SER A 386 29.62 -14.43 7.71
C SER A 386 30.22 -15.52 6.81
N GLY A 387 29.50 -15.87 5.73
CA GLY A 387 29.95 -16.79 4.69
C GLY A 387 29.70 -18.26 5.03
N LEU A 388 29.28 -19.04 4.03
CA LEU A 388 28.86 -20.44 4.22
C LEU A 388 29.97 -21.30 4.84
N ASP A 389 31.20 -21.18 4.38
CA ASP A 389 32.33 -21.97 4.87
C ASP A 389 32.55 -21.80 6.38
N ARG A 390 32.37 -20.58 6.91
CA ARG A 390 32.53 -20.31 8.35
C ARG A 390 31.41 -20.96 9.16
N TRP A 391 30.19 -20.98 8.64
CA TRP A 391 29.08 -21.70 9.25
C TRP A 391 29.33 -23.21 9.26
N ILE A 392 29.78 -23.77 8.14
CA ILE A 392 30.06 -25.20 8.00
C ILE A 392 31.16 -25.63 8.98
N VAL A 393 32.32 -24.98 8.93
CA VAL A 393 33.47 -25.33 9.78
C VAL A 393 33.11 -25.17 11.26
N GLY A 394 32.48 -24.05 11.63
CA GLY A 394 32.14 -23.74 13.01
C GLY A 394 31.13 -24.72 13.60
N LEU A 395 30.02 -24.99 12.90
CA LEU A 395 28.95 -25.83 13.43
C LEU A 395 29.30 -27.32 13.40
N ARG A 396 30.04 -27.80 12.40
CA ARG A 396 30.54 -29.20 12.40
C ARG A 396 31.51 -29.43 13.56
N GLY A 397 32.48 -28.54 13.74
CA GLY A 397 33.44 -28.63 14.84
C GLY A 397 32.76 -28.61 16.22
N GLN A 398 31.73 -27.77 16.40
CA GLN A 398 30.94 -27.75 17.63
C GLN A 398 30.17 -29.05 17.84
N ALA A 399 29.51 -29.58 16.80
CA ALA A 399 28.74 -30.81 16.89
C ALA A 399 29.61 -32.02 17.25
N GLU A 400 30.78 -32.15 16.59
CA GLU A 400 31.76 -33.21 16.88
C GLU A 400 32.28 -33.11 18.31
N THR A 401 32.69 -31.90 18.74
CA THR A 401 33.19 -31.66 20.10
C THR A 401 32.14 -32.04 21.16
N GLU A 402 30.90 -31.58 21.00
CA GLU A 402 29.83 -31.86 21.96
C GLU A 402 29.45 -33.36 22.00
N ARG A 403 29.56 -34.09 20.88
CA ARG A 403 29.36 -35.55 20.84
C ARG A 403 30.47 -36.29 21.57
N GLU A 404 31.73 -35.98 21.29
CA GLU A 404 32.87 -36.61 21.96
C GLU A 404 32.85 -36.35 23.47
N GLU A 405 32.52 -35.11 23.88
CA GLU A 405 32.37 -34.77 25.30
C GLU A 405 31.20 -35.52 25.94
N ALA A 406 30.11 -35.75 25.21
CA ALA A 406 28.98 -36.54 25.72
C ALA A 406 29.34 -38.01 25.96
N GLU A 407 30.17 -38.61 25.10
CA GLU A 407 30.62 -40.00 25.27
C GLU A 407 31.58 -40.16 26.45
N ARG A 408 32.39 -39.14 26.74
CA ARG A 408 33.33 -39.12 27.87
C ARG A 408 32.65 -38.77 29.21
N GLU A 409 31.45 -38.19 29.16
CA GLU A 409 30.70 -37.75 30.33
C GLU A 409 30.05 -38.93 31.05
N LYS A 410 30.25 -39.00 32.38
CA LYS A 410 29.77 -40.10 33.22
C LYS A 410 28.37 -39.83 33.77
N ASP A 411 28.01 -38.56 33.93
CA ASP A 411 26.67 -38.16 34.36
C ASP A 411 25.70 -38.26 33.16
N PRO A 412 24.70 -39.15 33.19
CA PRO A 412 23.80 -39.38 32.07
C PRO A 412 23.01 -38.13 31.67
N GLU A 413 22.67 -37.26 32.64
CA GLU A 413 21.95 -36.02 32.33
C GLU A 413 22.84 -35.00 31.63
N ARG A 414 24.11 -34.89 32.04
CA ARG A 414 25.08 -34.02 31.36
C ARG A 414 25.37 -34.52 29.96
N ALA A 415 25.57 -35.83 29.80
CA ALA A 415 25.79 -36.45 28.49
C ALA A 415 24.61 -36.20 27.53
N GLU A 416 23.38 -36.31 28.02
CA GLU A 416 22.17 -35.98 27.25
C GLU A 416 22.12 -34.49 26.85
N ARG A 417 22.45 -33.57 27.78
CA ARG A 417 22.51 -32.12 27.45
C ARG A 417 23.53 -31.82 26.36
N ARG A 418 24.70 -32.48 26.40
CA ARG A 418 25.75 -32.37 25.38
C ARG A 418 25.30 -32.91 24.02
N ARG A 419 24.68 -34.09 23.98
CA ARG A 419 24.06 -34.65 22.76
C ARG A 419 23.01 -33.70 22.14
N ARG A 420 22.20 -33.03 22.97
CA ARG A 420 21.25 -32.02 22.49
C ARG A 420 21.92 -30.80 21.88
N ARG A 421 23.04 -30.33 22.44
CA ARG A 421 23.81 -29.22 21.85
C ARG A 421 24.42 -29.60 20.51
N ALA A 422 24.93 -30.82 20.37
CA ALA A 422 25.39 -31.33 19.08
C ALA A 422 24.24 -31.34 18.05
N ALA A 423 23.08 -31.89 18.42
CA ALA A 423 21.89 -31.89 17.57
C ALA A 423 21.42 -30.47 17.19
N ASP A 424 21.53 -29.49 18.08
CA ASP A 424 21.23 -28.09 17.78
C ASP A 424 22.20 -27.49 16.76
N ALA A 425 23.50 -27.79 16.87
CA ALA A 425 24.52 -27.34 15.92
C ALA A 425 24.26 -27.94 14.52
N GLU A 426 23.91 -29.23 14.46
CA GLU A 426 23.57 -29.92 13.20
C GLU A 426 22.28 -29.39 12.58
N ALA A 427 21.25 -29.15 13.39
CA ALA A 427 20.00 -28.57 12.94
C ALA A 427 20.22 -27.17 12.35
N LEU A 428 20.98 -26.31 13.05
CA LEU A 428 21.31 -24.98 12.54
C LEU A 428 22.13 -25.06 11.24
N LEU A 429 23.09 -25.98 11.16
CA LEU A 429 23.91 -26.17 9.96
C LEU A 429 23.04 -26.52 8.76
N ARG A 430 22.12 -27.49 8.92
CA ARG A 430 21.17 -27.88 7.88
C ARG A 430 20.34 -26.69 7.40
N ILE A 431 19.84 -25.86 8.32
CA ILE A 431 19.06 -24.66 7.97
C ILE A 431 19.91 -23.66 7.18
N VAL A 432 21.17 -23.42 7.58
CA VAL A 432 22.05 -22.49 6.88
C VAL A 432 22.42 -23.00 5.48
N GLU A 433 22.66 -24.30 5.32
CA GLU A 433 22.91 -24.92 4.01
C GLU A 433 21.69 -24.79 3.09
N LEU A 434 20.48 -25.05 3.60
CA LEU A 434 19.22 -24.81 2.86
C LEU A 434 19.05 -23.33 2.49
N LEU A 435 19.42 -22.41 3.40
CA LEU A 435 19.32 -20.97 3.16
C LEU A 435 20.27 -20.55 2.05
N SER A 436 21.50 -21.05 2.05
CA SER A 436 22.45 -20.81 0.97
C SER A 436 21.89 -21.28 -0.36
N GLY A 437 21.37 -22.51 -0.43
CA GLY A 437 20.79 -23.04 -1.66
C GLY A 437 19.61 -22.21 -2.18
N ALA A 438 18.75 -21.72 -1.27
CA ALA A 438 17.64 -20.82 -1.64
C ALA A 438 18.14 -19.46 -2.15
N LEU A 439 19.19 -18.91 -1.55
CA LEU A 439 19.81 -17.65 -1.99
C LEU A 439 20.54 -17.80 -3.33
N ASP A 440 21.18 -18.95 -3.56
CA ASP A 440 21.86 -19.28 -4.81
C ASP A 440 20.86 -19.47 -5.96
N ALA A 441 19.69 -20.06 -5.69
CA ALA A 441 18.58 -20.11 -6.65
C ALA A 441 18.05 -18.70 -7.01
N LEU A 442 18.26 -17.72 -6.12
CA LEU A 442 17.93 -16.31 -6.31
C LEU A 442 19.10 -15.46 -6.86
N SER A 443 20.04 -16.09 -7.55
CA SER A 443 21.21 -15.44 -8.15
C SER A 443 21.21 -15.52 -9.69
N GLY A 444 22.07 -14.72 -10.32
CA GLY A 444 22.22 -14.64 -11.78
C GLY A 444 21.25 -13.68 -12.45
N GLU A 445 21.07 -13.86 -13.76
CA GLU A 445 20.13 -13.12 -14.59
C GLU A 445 18.97 -14.03 -15.00
N ALA A 446 17.75 -13.49 -15.00
CA ALA A 446 16.55 -14.20 -15.40
C ALA A 446 15.47 -13.21 -15.86
N SER A 447 14.47 -13.71 -16.58
CA SER A 447 13.29 -12.92 -16.92
C SER A 447 12.44 -12.64 -15.67
N TRP A 448 11.59 -11.61 -15.72
CA TRP A 448 10.68 -11.30 -14.62
C TRP A 448 9.69 -12.45 -14.28
N PRO A 449 9.10 -13.16 -15.27
CA PRO A 449 8.34 -14.38 -15.01
C PRO A 449 9.14 -15.46 -14.28
N ASP A 450 10.40 -15.68 -14.67
CA ASP A 450 11.27 -16.66 -14.00
C ASP A 450 11.59 -16.21 -12.58
N TRP A 451 11.83 -14.92 -12.35
CA TRP A 451 12.04 -14.37 -11.02
C TRP A 451 10.82 -14.54 -10.12
N SER A 452 9.62 -14.24 -10.64
CA SER A 452 8.37 -14.48 -9.94
C SER A 452 8.24 -15.95 -9.53
N ALA A 453 8.48 -16.88 -10.45
CA ALA A 453 8.42 -18.31 -10.15
C ALA A 453 9.44 -18.75 -9.09
N ARG A 454 10.71 -18.32 -9.22
CA ARG A 454 11.77 -18.63 -8.24
C ARG A 454 11.44 -18.08 -6.85
N LEU A 455 10.91 -16.86 -6.77
CA LEU A 455 10.50 -16.25 -5.51
C LEU A 455 9.37 -17.02 -4.82
N ARG A 456 8.38 -17.49 -5.58
CA ARG A 456 7.28 -18.32 -5.03
C ARG A 456 7.80 -19.62 -4.44
N VAL A 457 8.73 -20.29 -5.12
CA VAL A 457 9.38 -21.51 -4.59
C VAL A 457 10.09 -21.23 -3.26
N VAL A 458 10.84 -20.12 -3.17
CA VAL A 458 11.52 -19.73 -1.93
C VAL A 458 10.51 -19.38 -0.83
N MET A 459 9.43 -18.67 -1.17
CA MET A 459 8.36 -18.36 -0.21
C MET A 459 7.70 -19.63 0.31
N ASP A 460 7.41 -20.59 -0.57
CA ASP A 460 6.81 -21.86 -0.19
C ASP A 460 7.71 -22.67 0.75
N GLN A 461 9.02 -22.61 0.55
CA GLN A 461 10.00 -23.29 1.39
C GLN A 461 10.23 -22.59 2.74
N TRP A 462 10.26 -21.26 2.79
CA TRP A 462 10.75 -20.50 3.94
C TRP A 462 9.68 -19.80 4.77
N MET A 463 8.49 -19.61 4.20
CA MET A 463 7.41 -18.89 4.85
C MET A 463 6.32 -19.88 5.23
N GLY A 464 5.97 -19.94 6.51
CA GLY A 464 4.84 -20.72 7.00
C GLY A 464 3.49 -20.06 6.66
N ARG A 465 2.42 -20.56 7.28
CA ARG A 465 1.08 -19.99 7.14
C ARG A 465 0.95 -18.71 7.96
N GLU A 466 0.74 -17.60 7.27
CA GLU A 466 0.48 -16.29 7.87
C GLU A 466 -0.63 -15.57 7.09
N ARG A 467 -1.35 -14.68 7.77
CA ARG A 467 -2.53 -13.99 7.21
C ARG A 467 -2.22 -13.13 5.99
N ASP A 468 -1.01 -12.58 5.91
CA ASP A 468 -0.59 -11.72 4.80
C ASP A 468 0.06 -12.48 3.64
N ARG A 469 0.15 -13.81 3.69
CA ARG A 469 0.83 -14.61 2.66
C ARG A 469 0.21 -14.45 1.28
N GLU A 470 -1.11 -14.60 1.16
CA GLU A 470 -1.81 -14.50 -0.14
C GLU A 470 -1.55 -13.15 -0.81
N ALA A 471 -1.58 -12.05 -0.05
CA ALA A 471 -1.29 -10.72 -0.57
C ALA A 471 0.18 -10.56 -1.01
N VAL A 472 1.14 -11.23 -0.36
CA VAL A 472 2.54 -11.25 -0.84
C VAL A 472 2.67 -12.11 -2.10
N ASP A 473 1.97 -13.24 -2.17
CA ASP A 473 1.96 -14.11 -3.35
C ASP A 473 1.38 -13.39 -4.57
N GLU A 474 0.33 -12.59 -4.40
CA GLU A 474 -0.23 -11.71 -5.43
C GLU A 474 0.83 -10.72 -5.93
N VAL A 475 1.50 -9.99 -5.02
CA VAL A 475 2.56 -9.04 -5.41
C VAL A 475 3.71 -9.73 -6.13
N VAL A 476 4.11 -10.93 -5.70
CA VAL A 476 5.16 -11.70 -6.37
C VAL A 476 4.69 -12.19 -7.74
N ALA A 477 3.42 -12.56 -7.89
CA ALA A 477 2.84 -12.92 -9.19
C ALA A 477 2.82 -11.71 -10.14
N ASP A 478 2.46 -10.52 -9.65
CA ASP A 478 2.44 -9.28 -10.43
C ASP A 478 3.83 -8.91 -10.97
N LEU A 479 4.92 -9.32 -10.29
CA LEU A 479 6.27 -9.13 -10.83
C LEU A 479 6.47 -9.80 -12.19
N ALA A 480 5.76 -10.89 -12.48
CA ALA A 480 5.83 -11.54 -13.79
C ALA A 480 5.37 -10.62 -14.93
N GLY A 481 4.47 -9.66 -14.62
CA GLY A 481 3.97 -8.65 -15.56
C GLY A 481 5.01 -7.59 -15.96
N LEU A 482 6.12 -7.44 -15.20
CA LEU A 482 7.16 -6.45 -15.47
C LEU A 482 8.03 -6.74 -16.71
N ALA A 483 7.70 -7.77 -17.48
CA ALA A 483 8.37 -8.07 -18.73
C ALA A 483 8.07 -6.97 -19.77
N PHE A 484 8.95 -5.98 -19.88
CA PHE A 484 9.05 -5.20 -21.12
C PHE A 484 9.38 -6.20 -22.22
N GLY A 485 8.45 -6.41 -23.17
CA GLY A 485 8.72 -7.20 -24.35
C GLY A 485 10.07 -6.78 -24.91
N SER A 486 10.89 -7.75 -25.29
CA SER A 486 12.22 -7.54 -25.86
C SER A 486 12.12 -6.81 -27.20
N VAL A 487 11.85 -5.52 -27.14
CA VAL A 487 12.17 -4.57 -28.19
C VAL A 487 13.60 -4.17 -27.90
N CYS A 488 14.50 -4.95 -28.46
CA CYS A 488 15.90 -4.62 -28.66
C CYS A 488 16.11 -4.45 -30.18
N PRO A 489 17.07 -3.62 -30.62
CA PRO A 489 18.01 -2.82 -29.83
C PRO A 489 17.59 -1.35 -29.69
#